data_AF-A0A5A7PDZ9-F1
#
_entry.id   AF-A0A5A7PDZ9-F1
#
_cell.length_a   1.000
_cell.length_b   1.000
_cell.length_c   1.000
_cell.angle_alpha   90.00
_cell.angle_beta   90.00
_cell.angle_gamma   90.00
#
_symmetry.space_group_name_H-M   'P 1'
#
loop_
_entity.id
_entity.type
_entity.pdbx_description
1 polymer ?
#
loop_
_entity_poly.entity_id
_entity_poly.type
_entity_poly.pdbx_seq_one_letter_code
_entity_poly.pdbx_strand_id
1 'polypeptide(L)'
;MSRLNANAKPFFPGAQTARQVSNQPLDSTREERSLFMTFSIGSPLVWREISQHFKNEYGECVENVYVHDGHSVGRPNKEFEFGRTLFTNAEVPNMIMGNNEKVKLRVGGKPLWLKRYVALDQRPKQ
;
A
#
# COMPACT_ATOMS: atom_id res chain seq x y z
N MET A 1 -12.90 31.76 48.91
CA MET A 1 -13.72 32.47 47.90
C MET A 1 -13.06 32.27 46.55
N SER A 2 -13.72 31.58 45.62
CA SER A 2 -13.51 31.75 44.16
C SER A 2 -14.84 31.40 43.48
N ARG A 3 -15.42 32.42 42.84
CA ARG A 3 -16.74 32.39 42.21
C ARG A 3 -16.65 31.60 40.91
N LEU A 4 -17.28 30.42 40.87
CA LEU A 4 -17.55 29.72 39.62
C LEU A 4 -18.53 30.54 38.78
N ASN A 5 -18.24 30.68 37.49
CA ASN A 5 -19.07 31.40 36.52
C ASN A 5 -20.42 30.67 36.34
N ALA A 6 -21.53 31.32 36.70
CA ALA A 6 -22.88 30.76 36.70
C ALA A 6 -23.50 30.55 35.29
N ASN A 7 -22.78 30.83 34.21
CA ASN A 7 -23.27 30.71 32.82
C ASN A 7 -22.58 29.62 31.98
N ALA A 8 -21.86 28.68 32.61
CA ALA A 8 -21.29 27.55 31.87
C ALA A 8 -22.40 26.59 31.41
N LYS A 9 -22.61 26.50 30.09
CA LYS A 9 -23.50 25.48 29.50
C LYS A 9 -22.97 24.09 29.88
N PRO A 10 -23.82 23.14 30.31
CA PRO A 10 -23.39 21.79 30.61
C PRO A 10 -22.75 21.18 29.35
N PHE A 11 -21.52 20.69 29.51
CA PHE A 11 -20.87 19.88 28.49
C PHE A 11 -21.59 18.54 28.45
N PHE A 12 -22.45 18.37 27.45
CA PHE A 12 -22.93 17.06 27.06
C PHE A 12 -21.84 16.46 26.15
N PRO A 13 -21.07 15.45 26.58
CA PRO A 13 -20.33 14.64 25.64
C PRO A 13 -21.36 13.85 24.84
N GLY A 14 -21.89 14.50 23.78
CA GLY A 14 -22.61 13.78 22.74
C GLY A 14 -21.68 12.68 22.27
N ALA A 15 -22.17 11.44 22.34
CA ALA A 15 -21.48 10.25 21.89
C ALA A 15 -20.94 10.48 20.45
N GLN A 16 -19.69 10.91 20.35
CA GLN A 16 -18.88 10.81 19.14
C GLN A 16 -18.02 9.57 19.30
N THR A 17 -18.76 8.46 19.26
CA THR A 17 -18.34 7.13 18.85
C THR A 17 -17.29 7.26 17.74
N ALA A 18 -16.15 6.59 17.93
CA ALA A 18 -15.12 6.27 16.94
C ALA A 18 -14.73 7.39 15.98
N ARG A 19 -13.45 7.80 16.01
CA ARG A 19 -12.78 8.47 14.89
C ARG A 19 -13.38 7.94 13.59
N GLN A 20 -14.04 8.80 12.81
CA GLN A 20 -14.45 8.49 11.45
C GLN A 20 -13.18 8.16 10.67
N VAL A 21 -12.73 6.92 10.75
CA VAL A 21 -12.05 6.26 9.66
C VAL A 21 -13.09 6.31 8.56
N SER A 22 -12.84 7.15 7.58
CA SER A 22 -13.76 7.33 6.47
C SER A 22 -14.04 5.94 5.89
N ASN A 23 -15.26 5.42 6.07
CA ASN A 23 -15.79 4.29 5.30
C ASN A 23 -16.04 4.76 3.86
N GLN A 24 -15.03 5.35 3.22
CA GLN A 24 -15.01 5.38 1.77
C GLN A 24 -14.85 3.92 1.35
N PRO A 25 -15.70 3.38 0.45
CA PRO A 25 -15.35 2.15 -0.22
C PRO A 25 -13.96 2.41 -0.80
N LEU A 26 -12.95 1.71 -0.27
CA LEU A 26 -11.62 1.76 -0.85
C LEU A 26 -11.85 1.34 -2.29
N ASP A 27 -11.61 2.26 -3.22
CA ASP A 27 -11.96 2.15 -4.63
C ASP A 27 -11.59 0.74 -5.10
N SER A 28 -12.56 -0.17 -5.18
CA SER A 28 -12.31 -1.61 -5.30
C SER A 28 -11.56 -1.90 -6.60
N THR A 29 -11.82 -1.04 -7.60
CA THR A 29 -11.11 -0.98 -8.87
C THR A 29 -9.61 -0.74 -8.68
N ARG A 30 -9.19 0.04 -7.69
CA ARG A 30 -7.79 0.35 -7.43
C ARG A 30 -7.06 -0.82 -6.78
N GLU A 31 -7.75 -1.57 -5.92
CA GLU A 31 -7.18 -2.78 -5.31
C GLU A 31 -6.94 -3.87 -6.34
N GLU A 32 -7.94 -4.16 -7.16
CA GLU A 32 -7.89 -5.14 -8.26
C GLU A 32 -6.79 -4.82 -9.27
N ARG A 33 -6.53 -3.52 -9.47
CA ARG A 33 -5.47 -3.01 -10.33
C ARG A 33 -4.12 -2.84 -9.64
N SER A 34 -3.93 -3.36 -8.43
CA SER A 34 -2.70 -3.16 -7.68
C SER A 34 -2.03 -4.45 -7.23
N LEU A 35 -0.70 -4.43 -7.22
CA LEU A 35 0.12 -5.51 -6.69
C LEU A 35 0.99 -5.01 -5.55
N PHE A 36 0.99 -5.77 -4.46
CA PHE A 36 1.94 -5.61 -3.38
C PHE A 36 3.26 -6.29 -3.76
N MET A 37 4.37 -5.65 -3.42
CA MET A 37 5.70 -6.14 -3.71
C MET A 37 6.56 -6.23 -2.45
N THR A 38 7.40 -7.25 -2.38
CA THR A 38 8.42 -7.40 -1.34
C THR A 38 9.76 -7.73 -1.98
N PHE A 39 10.83 -7.18 -1.43
CA PHE A 39 12.18 -7.35 -1.95
C PHE A 39 12.91 -8.42 -1.13
N SER A 40 13.85 -9.12 -1.76
CA SER A 40 14.81 -9.90 -0.98
C SER A 40 15.81 -8.95 -0.30
N ILE A 41 16.21 -9.31 0.92
CA ILE A 41 17.22 -8.59 1.69
C ILE A 41 18.47 -8.35 0.82
N GLY A 42 18.98 -7.11 0.83
CA GLY A 42 20.17 -6.73 0.07
C GLY A 42 19.96 -6.52 -1.43
N SER A 43 18.73 -6.62 -1.95
CA SER A 43 18.40 -6.39 -3.36
C SER A 43 17.46 -5.19 -3.55
N PRO A 44 17.91 -3.96 -3.27
CA PRO A 44 17.06 -2.77 -3.41
C PRO A 44 16.70 -2.55 -4.88
N LEU A 45 15.39 -2.49 -5.16
CA LEU A 45 14.85 -2.06 -6.44
C LEU A 45 14.24 -0.68 -6.26
N VAL A 46 14.63 0.27 -7.11
CA VAL A 46 14.02 1.59 -7.11
C VAL A 46 12.77 1.59 -7.98
N TRP A 47 11.84 2.51 -7.69
CA TRP A 47 10.56 2.62 -8.40
C TRP A 47 10.72 2.70 -9.93
N ARG A 48 11.80 3.33 -10.42
CA ARG A 48 12.10 3.47 -11.86
C ARG A 48 12.39 2.13 -12.52
N GLU A 49 13.23 1.29 -11.91
CA GLU A 49 13.58 -0.04 -12.44
C GLU A 49 12.30 -0.90 -12.57
N ILE A 50 11.44 -0.84 -11.55
CA ILE A 50 10.19 -1.59 -11.50
C ILE A 50 9.21 -1.09 -12.55
N SER A 51 9.04 0.23 -12.64
CA SER A 51 8.14 0.86 -13.62
C SER A 51 8.58 0.52 -15.05
N GLN A 52 9.87 0.65 -15.36
CA GLN A 52 10.41 0.33 -16.69
C GLN A 52 10.25 -1.15 -17.02
N HIS A 53 10.49 -2.06 -16.08
CA HIS A 53 10.32 -3.49 -16.33
C HIS A 53 8.89 -3.84 -16.71
N PHE A 54 7.90 -3.38 -15.94
CA PHE A 54 6.50 -3.62 -16.29
C PHE A 54 6.10 -2.95 -17.60
N LYS A 55 6.62 -1.73 -17.87
CA LYS A 55 6.33 -1.04 -19.14
C LYS A 55 6.90 -1.75 -20.36
N ASN A 56 8.10 -2.32 -20.22
CA ASN A 56 8.76 -3.05 -21.30
C ASN A 56 8.06 -4.38 -21.60
N GLU A 57 7.52 -5.06 -20.58
CA GLU A 57 6.85 -6.36 -20.77
C GLU A 57 5.36 -6.24 -21.14
N TYR A 58 4.66 -5.24 -20.61
CA TYR A 58 3.19 -5.15 -20.70
C TYR A 58 2.69 -3.83 -21.32
N GLY A 59 3.57 -2.98 -21.86
CA GLY A 59 3.22 -1.68 -22.45
C GLY A 59 2.99 -0.58 -21.41
N GLU A 60 2.41 0.56 -21.80
CA GLU A 60 2.11 1.69 -20.90
C GLU A 60 1.00 1.35 -19.89
N CYS A 61 1.33 0.53 -18.89
CA CYS A 61 0.38 -0.06 -17.94
C CYS A 61 0.57 0.40 -16.50
N VAL A 62 1.65 1.15 -16.20
CA VAL A 62 1.99 1.56 -14.84
C VAL A 62 1.48 2.96 -14.57
N GLU A 63 0.53 3.08 -13.64
CA GLU A 63 0.00 4.37 -13.17
C GLU A 63 0.90 4.96 -12.07
N ASN A 64 1.31 4.13 -11.11
CA ASN A 64 2.16 4.57 -10.01
C ASN A 64 2.95 3.41 -9.39
N VAL A 65 4.17 3.70 -8.90
CA VAL A 65 4.99 2.76 -8.13
C VAL A 65 5.41 3.43 -6.83
N TYR A 66 4.94 2.88 -5.72
CA TYR A 66 5.39 3.23 -4.39
C TYR A 66 6.40 2.19 -3.92
N VAL A 67 7.58 2.64 -3.51
CA VAL A 67 8.56 1.80 -2.82
C VAL A 67 8.78 2.44 -1.47
N HIS A 68 8.58 1.67 -0.40
CA HIS A 68 8.85 2.16 0.95
C HIS A 68 10.36 2.34 1.11
N ASP A 69 10.81 3.58 1.16
CA ASP A 69 12.18 3.89 1.51
C ASP A 69 12.29 3.94 3.04
N GLY A 70 13.06 3.04 3.61
CA GLY A 70 13.37 3.03 5.05
C GLY A 70 14.22 4.23 5.50
N HIS A 71 14.11 5.40 4.87
CA HIS A 71 14.74 6.67 5.25
C HIS A 71 14.12 7.22 6.55
N SER A 72 14.11 6.41 7.61
CA SER A 72 14.06 6.94 8.96
C SER A 72 15.46 7.47 9.28
N VAL A 73 15.58 8.79 9.47
CA VAL A 73 16.79 9.44 9.95
C VAL A 73 17.30 8.66 11.17
N GLY A 74 18.49 8.04 11.07
CA GLY A 74 19.12 7.33 12.18
C GLY A 74 19.20 5.80 12.09
N ARG A 75 18.73 5.13 11.02
CA ARG A 75 19.02 3.70 10.79
C ARG A 75 20.04 3.50 9.66
N PRO A 76 21.20 2.87 9.93
CA PRO A 76 22.25 2.66 8.94
C PRO A 76 21.91 1.59 7.88
N ASN A 77 20.91 0.73 8.14
CA ASN A 77 20.48 -0.30 7.19
C ASN A 77 19.27 0.16 6.38
N LYS A 78 19.52 0.42 5.09
CA LYS A 78 18.53 0.79 4.08
C LYS A 78 17.81 -0.47 3.61
N GLU A 79 16.83 -0.93 4.38
CA GLU A 79 16.01 -2.08 4.00
C GLU A 79 14.77 -1.56 3.25
N PHE A 80 14.81 -1.63 1.93
CA PHE A 80 13.59 -1.56 1.14
C PHE A 80 12.87 -2.88 1.33
N GLU A 81 11.89 -2.90 2.23
CA GLU A 81 11.22 -4.15 2.60
C GLU A 81 10.01 -4.43 1.69
N PHE A 82 9.30 -3.38 1.27
CA PHE A 82 8.08 -3.53 0.49
C PHE A 82 7.70 -2.31 -0.36
N GLY A 83 6.71 -2.51 -1.22
CA GLY A 83 6.15 -1.46 -2.07
C GLY A 83 4.79 -1.85 -2.63
N ARG A 84 4.26 -1.03 -3.52
CA ARG A 84 3.01 -1.25 -4.25
C ARG A 84 3.10 -0.67 -5.65
N THR A 85 2.70 -1.44 -6.66
CA THR A 85 2.42 -0.93 -8.01
C THR A 85 0.93 -0.79 -8.21
N LEU A 86 0.53 0.31 -8.83
CA LEU A 86 -0.80 0.54 -9.36
C LEU A 86 -0.74 0.54 -10.88
N PHE A 87 -1.61 -0.25 -11.50
CA PHE A 87 -1.71 -0.39 -12.94
C PHE A 87 -2.92 0.36 -13.48
N THR A 88 -2.87 0.73 -14.76
CA THR A 88 -3.96 1.44 -15.45
C THR A 88 -5.22 0.57 -15.59
N ASN A 89 -5.07 -0.75 -15.67
CA ASN A 89 -6.17 -1.72 -15.76
C ASN A 89 -5.89 -2.98 -14.91
N ALA A 90 -6.91 -3.82 -14.74
CA ALA A 90 -6.82 -5.04 -13.90
C ALA A 90 -6.27 -6.25 -14.68
N GLU A 91 -6.19 -6.14 -16.00
CA GLU A 91 -5.70 -7.21 -16.87
C GLU A 91 -4.24 -7.49 -16.59
N VAL A 92 -3.41 -6.46 -16.40
CA VAL A 92 -1.96 -6.65 -16.15
C VAL A 92 -1.69 -7.39 -14.84
N PRO A 93 -2.24 -7.00 -13.67
CA PRO A 93 -2.17 -7.81 -12.46
C PRO A 93 -2.67 -9.25 -12.64
N ASN A 94 -3.75 -9.44 -13.41
CA ASN A 94 -4.30 -10.77 -13.67
C ASN A 94 -3.38 -11.62 -14.55
N MET A 95 -2.73 -11.04 -15.56
CA MET A 95 -1.74 -11.72 -16.39
C MET A 95 -0.48 -12.08 -15.59
N ILE A 96 0.01 -11.17 -14.75
CA ILE A 96 1.20 -11.40 -13.92
C ILE A 96 0.94 -12.50 -12.88
N MET A 97 -0.17 -12.41 -12.16
CA MET A 97 -0.47 -13.33 -11.05
C MET A 97 -1.09 -14.64 -11.54
N GLY A 98 -1.90 -14.60 -12.59
CA GLY A 98 -2.76 -15.71 -13.00
C GLY A 98 -3.60 -16.22 -11.81
N ASN A 99 -3.58 -17.53 -11.62
CA ASN A 99 -4.21 -18.20 -10.47
C ASN A 99 -3.30 -18.30 -9.23
N ASN A 100 -2.12 -17.67 -9.25
CA ASN A 100 -1.17 -17.75 -8.14
C ASN A 100 -1.45 -16.66 -7.10
N GLU A 101 -1.27 -16.99 -5.83
CA GLU A 101 -1.30 -16.01 -4.73
C GLU A 101 0.00 -15.22 -4.60
N LYS A 102 1.12 -15.82 -5.06
CA LYS A 102 2.46 -15.24 -4.98
C LYS A 102 3.26 -15.57 -6.23
N VAL A 103 3.87 -14.57 -6.84
CA VAL A 103 4.74 -14.73 -8.02
C VAL A 103 6.13 -14.16 -7.71
N LYS A 104 7.17 -14.79 -8.26
CA LYS A 104 8.55 -14.30 -8.20
C LYS A 104 8.98 -13.87 -9.58
N LEU A 105 9.31 -12.60 -9.75
CA LEU A 105 9.91 -12.05 -10.96
C LEU A 105 11.40 -11.77 -10.74
N ARG A 106 12.13 -11.59 -11.83
CA ARG A 106 13.50 -11.07 -11.83
C ARG A 106 13.53 -9.73 -12.56
N VAL A 107 13.69 -8.65 -11.81
CA VAL A 107 13.80 -7.29 -12.33
C VAL A 107 15.26 -6.87 -12.26
N GLY A 108 15.90 -6.62 -13.40
CA GLY A 108 17.33 -6.27 -13.43
C GLY A 108 18.23 -7.32 -12.73
N GLY A 109 17.86 -8.60 -12.81
CA GLY A 109 18.56 -9.70 -12.12
C GLY A 109 18.20 -9.88 -10.64
N LYS A 110 17.50 -8.91 -10.02
CA LYS A 110 17.09 -8.92 -8.61
C LYS A 110 15.73 -9.61 -8.43
N PRO A 111 15.54 -10.45 -7.41
CA PRO A 111 14.26 -11.10 -7.15
C PRO A 111 13.23 -10.11 -6.60
N LEU A 112 12.06 -10.05 -7.24
CA LEU A 112 10.90 -9.29 -6.81
C LEU A 112 9.75 -10.25 -6.54
N TRP A 113 9.18 -10.22 -5.35
CA TRP A 113 8.01 -11.02 -5.03
C TRP A 113 6.76 -10.16 -5.13
N LEU A 114 5.73 -10.70 -5.78
CA LEU A 114 4.45 -10.05 -6.00
C LEU A 114 3.32 -10.82 -5.32
N LYS A 115 2.34 -10.08 -4.81
CA LYS A 115 1.08 -10.58 -4.26
C LYS A 115 -0.05 -9.64 -4.65
N ARG A 116 -1.28 -10.17 -4.76
CA ARG A 116 -2.47 -9.32 -4.89
C ARG A 116 -2.60 -8.46 -3.62
N TYR A 117 -2.96 -7.20 -3.81
CA TYR A 117 -3.28 -6.35 -2.68
C TYR A 117 -4.62 -6.81 -2.09
N VAL A 118 -4.67 -6.95 -0.76
CA VAL A 118 -5.90 -7.28 -0.03
C VAL A 118 -6.07 -6.18 1.01
N ALA A 119 -7.13 -5.38 0.90
CA ALA A 119 -7.44 -4.41 1.95
C ALA A 119 -7.70 -5.11 3.28
N LEU A 120 -7.26 -4.46 4.35
CA LEU A 120 -7.29 -5.01 5.72
C LEU A 120 -8.70 -5.35 6.23
N ASP A 121 -9.76 -4.84 5.57
CA ASP A 121 -11.15 -5.12 5.92
C ASP A 121 -11.64 -6.52 5.47
N GLN A 122 -10.83 -7.24 4.68
CA GLN A 122 -11.13 -8.60 4.22
C GLN A 122 -10.34 -9.69 4.96
N ARG A 123 -9.50 -9.34 5.96
CA ARG A 123 -8.87 -10.37 6.79
C ARG A 123 -9.91 -10.93 7.75
N PRO A 124 -10.23 -12.24 7.71
CA PRO A 124 -11.08 -12.83 8.73
C PRO A 124 -10.41 -12.58 10.09
N LYS A 125 -11.18 -12.00 11.02
CA LYS A 125 -10.79 -11.91 12.42
C LYS A 125 -10.58 -13.35 12.91
N GLN A 126 -9.33 -13.70 13.25
CA GLN A 126 -9.02 -14.94 13.97
C GLN A 126 -9.50 -14.84 15.41
#